data_AF-B9L6S1-F1
#
_entry.id   AF-B9L6S1-F1
#
_cell.length_a   1.000
_cell.length_b   1.000
_cell.length_c   1.000
_cell.angle_alpha   90.00
_cell.angle_beta   90.00
_cell.angle_gamma   90.00
#
_symmetry.space_group_name_H-M   'P 1'
#
loop_
_entity.id
_entity.type
_entity.pdbx_description
1 polymer ?
#
loop_
_entity_poly.entity_id
_entity_poly.type
_entity_poly.pdbx_seq_one_letter_code
_entity_poly.pdbx_strand_id
1 'polypeptide(L)'
;MRIVKKVTLFTLYFTLYILVAGCSTKTTPIYAVIKTPKFKVADQGFLEKGFGYKKLIIYKAANAPVEITLKNSYICMNGKCMDKEKFIKEYMPQGYPVDFFDKILSKECIDGFYCKKEKKKILFKDKKNNILIMIKELN
;
A
#
# COMPACT_ATOMS: atom_id res chain seq x y z
N MET A 1 -47.04 -20.96 24.07
CA MET A 1 -45.90 -20.25 24.70
C MET A 1 -44.51 -20.85 24.42
N ARG A 2 -44.35 -22.16 24.15
CA ARG A 2 -43.03 -22.79 23.83
C ARG A 2 -42.42 -22.37 22.49
N ILE A 3 -43.23 -22.12 21.46
CA ILE A 3 -42.75 -21.79 20.10
C ILE A 3 -42.14 -20.38 20.06
N VAL A 4 -42.75 -19.40 20.73
CA VAL A 4 -42.27 -18.01 20.78
C VAL A 4 -40.89 -17.92 21.42
N LYS A 5 -40.65 -18.65 22.53
CA LYS A 5 -39.34 -18.71 23.19
C LYS A 5 -38.24 -19.32 22.32
N LYS A 6 -38.60 -20.28 21.45
CA LYS A 6 -37.67 -20.93 20.52
C LYS A 6 -37.29 -20.00 19.35
N VAL A 7 -38.25 -19.22 18.86
CA VAL A 7 -38.05 -18.21 17.82
C VAL A 7 -37.22 -17.04 18.33
N THR A 8 -37.46 -16.55 19.56
CA THR A 8 -36.64 -15.49 20.17
C THR A 8 -35.20 -15.95 20.46
N LEU A 9 -35.01 -17.22 20.86
CA LEU A 9 -33.67 -17.78 21.07
C LEU A 9 -32.90 -17.93 19.75
N PHE A 10 -33.59 -18.32 18.67
CA PHE A 10 -32.99 -18.45 17.34
C PHE A 10 -32.63 -17.10 16.72
N THR A 11 -33.49 -16.08 16.87
CA THR A 11 -33.19 -14.71 16.43
C THR A 11 -32.03 -14.10 17.23
N LEU A 12 -31.95 -14.34 18.54
CA LEU A 12 -30.80 -13.91 19.36
C LEU A 12 -29.48 -14.54 18.85
N TYR A 13 -29.48 -15.83 18.53
CA TYR A 13 -28.31 -16.54 17.99
C TYR A 13 -27.89 -16.00 16.61
N PHE A 14 -28.86 -15.73 15.74
CA PHE A 14 -28.61 -15.17 14.41
C PHE A 14 -28.03 -13.75 14.49
N THR A 15 -28.55 -12.93 15.41
CA THR A 15 -28.05 -11.56 15.65
C THR A 15 -26.62 -11.60 16.23
N LEU A 16 -26.34 -12.55 17.12
CA LEU A 16 -25.00 -12.76 17.68
C LEU A 16 -23.99 -13.22 16.61
N TYR A 17 -24.41 -14.04 15.65
CA TYR A 17 -23.52 -14.50 14.56
C TYR A 17 -23.09 -13.37 13.61
N ILE A 18 -23.98 -12.41 13.34
CA ILE A 18 -23.66 -11.24 12.49
C ILE A 18 -22.64 -10.31 13.18
N LEU A 19 -22.66 -10.21 14.51
CA LEU A 19 -21.73 -9.35 15.26
C LEU A 19 -20.27 -9.83 15.22
N VAL A 20 -20.01 -11.10 14.88
CA VAL A 20 -18.65 -11.67 14.83
C VAL A 20 -18.05 -11.63 13.42
N ALA A 21 -18.82 -11.26 12.40
CA ALA A 21 -18.34 -11.16 11.02
C ALA A 21 -17.60 -9.83 10.78
N GLY A 22 -16.31 -9.76 11.14
CA GLY A 22 -15.43 -8.63 10.84
C GLY A 22 -14.72 -8.78 9.48
N CYS A 23 -14.65 -7.70 8.70
CA CYS A 23 -13.80 -7.65 7.51
C CYS A 23 -12.39 -7.19 7.91
N SER A 24 -11.37 -8.03 7.66
CA SER A 24 -9.97 -7.71 7.96
C SER A 24 -9.19 -7.41 6.67
N THR A 25 -8.40 -6.35 6.69
CA THR A 25 -7.49 -5.98 5.59
C THR A 25 -6.15 -6.67 5.77
N LYS A 26 -5.60 -7.21 4.69
CA LYS A 26 -4.29 -7.88 4.76
C LYS A 26 -3.19 -6.83 4.89
N THR A 27 -2.50 -6.83 6.02
CA THR A 27 -1.36 -5.95 6.30
C THR A 27 -0.06 -6.73 6.34
N THR A 28 0.90 -6.39 5.49
CA THR A 28 2.22 -7.03 5.46
C THR A 28 3.26 -6.09 6.05
N PRO A 29 4.02 -6.50 7.09
CA PRO A 29 5.12 -5.69 7.60
C PRO A 29 6.26 -5.65 6.58
N ILE A 30 6.82 -4.46 6.38
CA ILE A 30 7.87 -4.21 5.40
C ILE A 30 8.96 -3.31 5.98
N TYR A 31 10.13 -3.35 5.35
CA TYR A 31 11.13 -2.31 5.41
C TYR A 31 11.20 -1.63 4.04
N ALA A 32 11.04 -0.31 4.01
CA ALA A 32 11.01 0.47 2.79
C ALA A 32 12.12 1.52 2.79
N VAL A 33 12.85 1.60 1.69
CA VAL A 33 13.79 2.68 1.39
C VAL A 33 13.28 3.37 0.14
N ILE A 34 12.81 4.61 0.29
CA ILE A 34 12.42 5.46 -0.83
C ILE A 34 13.31 6.68 -0.80
N LYS A 35 14.15 6.81 -1.82
CA LYS A 35 14.96 7.99 -2.09
C LYS A 35 14.49 8.55 -3.43
N THR A 36 13.82 9.69 -3.39
CA THR A 36 13.50 10.50 -4.56
C THR A 36 14.06 11.91 -4.37
N PRO A 37 14.09 12.75 -5.42
CA PRO A 37 14.42 14.17 -5.26
C PRO A 37 13.48 14.92 -4.31
N LYS A 38 12.20 14.54 -4.27
CA LYS A 38 11.15 15.23 -3.49
C LYS A 38 11.09 14.78 -2.04
N PHE A 39 11.36 13.50 -1.75
CA PHE A 39 11.34 12.99 -0.38
C PHE A 39 12.24 11.77 -0.19
N LYS A 40 12.69 11.57 1.04
CA LYS A 40 13.57 10.47 1.44
C LYS A 40 13.07 9.85 2.73
N VAL A 41 12.93 8.53 2.75
CA VAL A 41 12.55 7.75 3.93
C VAL A 41 13.20 6.35 3.84
N ALA A 42 13.63 5.83 4.98
CA ALA A 42 14.28 4.53 5.10
C ALA A 42 13.93 3.93 6.46
N ASP A 43 12.80 3.24 6.54
CA ASP A 43 12.27 2.76 7.80
C ASP A 43 11.29 1.58 7.61
N GLN A 44 10.85 1.03 8.73
CA GLN A 44 9.80 0.01 8.78
C GLN A 44 8.41 0.61 8.53
N GLY A 45 7.50 -0.25 8.11
CA GLY A 45 6.17 0.15 7.72
C GLY A 45 5.26 -1.04 7.44
N PHE A 46 4.12 -0.73 6.84
CA PHE A 46 3.11 -1.69 6.45
C PHE A 46 2.69 -1.48 5.00
N LEU A 47 2.51 -2.58 4.29
CA LEU A 47 1.81 -2.64 3.02
C LEU A 47 0.42 -3.24 3.26
N GLU A 48 -0.60 -2.41 3.20
CA GLU A 48 -1.99 -2.81 3.33
C GLU A 48 -2.58 -3.08 1.95
N LYS A 49 -3.32 -4.18 1.83
CA LYS A 49 -4.08 -4.54 0.63
C LYS A 49 -5.53 -4.73 1.01
N GLY A 50 -6.40 -3.95 0.40
CA GLY A 50 -7.85 -4.08 0.52
C GLY A 50 -8.53 -4.14 -0.84
N PHE A 51 -9.85 -4.04 -0.85
CA PHE A 51 -10.65 -4.10 -2.07
C PHE A 51 -10.36 -2.88 -2.98
N GLY A 52 -9.60 -3.12 -4.05
CA GLY A 52 -9.30 -2.10 -5.06
C GLY A 52 -8.27 -1.04 -4.63
N TYR A 53 -7.54 -1.26 -3.53
CA TYR A 53 -6.49 -0.34 -3.11
C TYR A 53 -5.26 -1.04 -2.52
N LYS A 54 -4.11 -0.36 -2.62
CA LYS A 54 -2.88 -0.69 -1.92
C LYS A 54 -2.41 0.54 -1.15
N LYS A 55 -2.12 0.40 0.13
CA LYS A 55 -1.62 1.49 0.96
C LYS A 55 -0.25 1.15 1.51
N LEU A 56 0.71 2.02 1.27
CA LEU A 56 2.06 1.95 1.81
C LEU A 56 2.18 2.97 2.95
N ILE A 57 2.44 2.50 4.15
CA ILE A 57 2.67 3.32 5.33
C ILE A 57 4.13 3.09 5.74
N ILE A 58 4.93 4.16 5.77
CA ILE A 58 6.32 4.09 6.23
C ILE A 58 6.45 5.02 7.41
N TYR A 59 6.84 4.49 8.56
CA TYR A 59 7.07 5.31 9.73
C TYR A 59 8.33 6.14 9.57
N LYS A 60 8.39 7.25 10.28
CA LYS A 60 9.57 8.10 10.30
C LYS A 60 9.73 8.60 11.72
N ALA A 61 10.86 8.29 12.34
CA ALA A 61 11.14 8.73 13.70
C ALA A 61 10.88 10.23 13.87
N ALA A 62 10.14 10.58 14.94
CA ALA A 62 9.76 11.95 15.30
C ALA A 62 9.00 12.76 14.24
N ASN A 63 8.42 12.12 13.22
CA ASN A 63 7.68 12.78 12.15
C ASN A 63 6.39 12.00 11.80
N ALA A 64 5.47 12.66 11.09
CA ALA A 64 4.31 11.99 10.53
C ALA A 64 4.75 10.87 9.55
N PRO A 65 4.03 9.73 9.53
CA PRO A 65 4.32 8.65 8.59
C PRO A 65 4.13 9.14 7.15
N VAL A 66 4.90 8.54 6.24
CA VAL A 66 4.68 8.71 4.81
C VAL A 66 3.62 7.70 4.39
N GLU A 67 2.46 8.20 3.97
CA GLU A 67 1.35 7.38 3.51
C GLU A 67 1.15 7.57 2.00
N ILE A 68 1.24 6.48 1.25
CA ILE A 68 0.96 6.44 -0.20
C ILE A 68 -0.15 5.43 -0.46
N THR A 69 -1.31 5.91 -0.91
CA THR A 69 -2.45 5.08 -1.25
C THR A 69 -2.67 5.07 -2.75
N LEU A 70 -2.63 3.89 -3.36
CA LEU A 70 -3.01 3.65 -4.75
C LEU A 70 -4.46 3.16 -4.79
N LYS A 71 -5.33 3.87 -5.52
CA LYS A 71 -6.72 3.47 -5.73
C LYS A 71 -7.17 3.83 -7.14
N ASN A 72 -7.55 2.83 -7.93
CA ASN A 72 -7.98 3.01 -9.32
C ASN A 72 -7.00 3.88 -10.13
N SER A 73 -7.41 5.07 -10.55
CA SER A 73 -6.61 6.04 -11.33
C SER A 73 -5.92 7.11 -10.48
N TYR A 74 -6.00 7.03 -9.15
CA TYR A 74 -5.51 8.04 -8.22
C TYR A 74 -4.37 7.53 -7.34
N ILE A 75 -3.46 8.45 -7.00
CA ILE A 75 -2.45 8.28 -5.96
C ILE A 75 -2.69 9.36 -4.91
N CYS A 76 -2.79 8.96 -3.65
CA CYS A 76 -2.88 9.87 -2.52
C CYS A 76 -1.59 9.80 -1.70
N MET A 77 -0.95 10.95 -1.48
CA MET A 77 0.19 11.05 -0.58
C MET A 77 -0.18 11.93 0.63
N ASN A 78 -0.06 11.37 1.85
CA ASN A 78 -0.41 12.03 3.10
C ASN A 78 -1.80 12.72 3.05
N GLY A 79 -2.80 12.03 2.49
CA GLY A 79 -4.18 12.51 2.35
C GLY A 79 -4.46 13.39 1.13
N LYS A 80 -3.44 13.87 0.39
CA LYS A 80 -3.63 14.66 -0.84
C LYS A 80 -3.66 13.74 -2.06
N CYS A 81 -4.80 13.68 -2.74
CA CYS A 81 -5.01 12.83 -3.91
C CYS A 81 -4.87 13.57 -5.24
N MET A 82 -4.33 12.88 -6.23
CA MET A 82 -4.26 13.35 -7.62
C MET A 82 -4.24 12.16 -8.57
N ASP A 83 -4.55 12.41 -9.84
CA ASP A 83 -4.45 11.40 -10.89
C ASP A 83 -3.01 10.87 -11.03
N LYS A 84 -2.88 9.58 -11.37
CA LYS A 84 -1.58 8.92 -11.55
C LYS A 84 -0.64 9.66 -12.47
N GLU A 85 -1.13 10.15 -13.61
CA GLU A 85 -0.32 10.91 -14.56
C GLU A 85 0.25 12.19 -13.95
N LYS A 86 -0.60 12.92 -13.21
CA LYS A 86 -0.22 14.17 -12.54
C LYS A 86 0.79 13.87 -11.43
N PHE A 87 0.56 12.81 -10.66
CA PHE A 87 1.48 12.36 -9.62
C PHE A 87 2.87 12.06 -10.17
N ILE A 88 2.95 11.28 -11.25
CA ILE A 88 4.25 10.94 -11.87
C ILE A 88 4.96 12.20 -12.37
N LYS A 89 4.26 13.12 -13.03
CA LYS A 89 4.84 14.39 -13.49
C LYS A 89 5.34 15.28 -12.34
N GLU A 90 4.67 15.27 -11.19
CA GLU A 90 5.01 16.14 -10.04
C GLU A 90 6.12 15.55 -9.15
N TYR A 91 6.11 14.23 -8.93
CA TYR A 91 6.98 13.55 -7.97
C TYR A 91 8.15 12.79 -8.58
N MET A 92 8.07 12.44 -9.87
CA MET A 92 9.10 11.69 -10.58
C MET A 92 9.68 12.53 -11.73
N PRO A 93 10.93 12.29 -12.13
CA PRO A 93 11.50 12.85 -13.36
C PRO A 93 10.70 12.44 -14.60
N GLN A 94 10.93 13.14 -15.71
CA GLN A 94 10.33 12.79 -16.99
C GLN A 94 10.80 11.39 -17.46
N GLY A 95 9.90 10.65 -18.10
CA GLY A 95 10.18 9.32 -18.68
C GLY A 95 9.78 8.13 -17.80
N TYR A 96 9.14 8.37 -16.65
CA TYR A 96 8.59 7.32 -15.80
C TYR A 96 7.16 6.96 -16.24
N PRO A 97 6.79 5.66 -16.24
CA PRO A 97 5.47 5.24 -16.66
C PRO A 97 4.39 5.60 -15.62
N VAL A 98 3.15 5.78 -16.07
CA VAL A 98 2.00 6.19 -15.23
C VAL A 98 1.69 5.16 -14.15
N ASP A 99 1.92 3.88 -14.43
CA ASP A 99 1.68 2.74 -13.54
C ASP A 99 2.89 2.39 -12.66
N PHE A 100 3.89 3.27 -12.57
CA PHE A 100 5.14 3.05 -11.83
C PHE A 100 4.90 2.51 -10.41
N PHE A 101 4.08 3.23 -9.62
CA PHE A 101 3.83 2.83 -8.23
C PHE A 101 3.00 1.54 -8.13
N ASP A 102 2.08 1.29 -9.07
CA ASP A 102 1.33 0.03 -9.11
C ASP A 102 2.27 -1.16 -9.31
N LYS A 103 3.20 -1.07 -10.27
CA LYS A 103 4.22 -2.08 -10.55
C LYS A 103 5.13 -2.29 -9.34
N ILE A 104 5.65 -1.21 -8.74
CA ILE A 104 6.52 -1.31 -7.56
C ILE A 104 5.81 -1.99 -6.38
N LEU A 105 4.56 -1.61 -6.07
CA LEU A 105 3.79 -2.25 -4.98
C LEU A 105 3.29 -3.67 -5.34
N SER A 106 3.23 -4.00 -6.63
CA SER A 106 3.04 -5.38 -7.13
C SER A 106 4.32 -6.23 -7.14
N LYS A 107 5.49 -5.65 -6.82
CA LYS A 107 6.81 -6.28 -7.00
C LYS A 107 7.08 -6.68 -8.47
N GLU A 108 6.70 -5.81 -9.39
CA GLU A 108 6.99 -5.94 -10.81
C GLU A 108 8.11 -4.98 -11.22
N CYS A 109 8.98 -5.48 -12.09
CA CYS A 109 10.04 -4.65 -12.66
C CYS A 109 9.47 -3.77 -13.78
N ILE A 110 10.14 -2.65 -14.01
CA ILE A 110 9.78 -1.70 -15.05
C ILE A 110 10.89 -1.73 -16.09
N ASP A 111 10.51 -1.89 -17.36
CA ASP A 111 11.45 -1.96 -18.47
C ASP A 111 12.26 -0.67 -18.60
N GLY A 112 13.53 -0.81 -19.00
CA GLY A 112 14.45 0.32 -19.18
C GLY A 112 15.12 0.81 -17.89
N PHE A 113 14.79 0.25 -16.72
CA PHE A 113 15.42 0.61 -15.44
C PHE A 113 16.08 -0.59 -14.76
N TYR A 114 17.07 -0.32 -13.90
CA TYR A 114 17.66 -1.38 -13.09
C TYR A 114 16.66 -1.85 -12.04
N CYS A 115 16.27 -3.12 -12.13
CA CYS A 115 15.38 -3.76 -11.19
C CYS A 115 15.92 -5.13 -10.77
N LYS A 116 15.87 -5.42 -9.47
CA LYS A 116 16.17 -6.74 -8.90
C LYS A 116 14.99 -7.21 -8.06
N LYS A 117 14.36 -8.30 -8.49
CA LYS A 117 13.26 -8.96 -7.80
C LYS A 117 13.75 -10.22 -7.09
N GLU A 118 13.45 -10.33 -5.82
CA GLU A 118 13.65 -11.50 -4.97
C GLU A 118 12.31 -11.87 -4.32
N LYS A 119 12.19 -13.05 -3.72
CA LYS A 119 10.91 -13.60 -3.18
C LYS A 119 10.12 -12.60 -2.33
N LYS A 120 10.83 -11.85 -1.46
CA LYS A 120 10.25 -10.91 -0.50
C LYS A 120 10.71 -9.47 -0.71
N LYS A 121 11.47 -9.19 -1.77
CA LYS A 121 12.13 -7.90 -1.95
C LYS A 121 12.07 -7.46 -3.40
N ILE A 122 11.75 -6.20 -3.62
CA ILE A 122 11.98 -5.51 -4.89
C ILE A 122 12.95 -4.36 -4.66
N LEU A 123 13.90 -4.22 -5.58
CA LEU A 123 14.86 -3.12 -5.62
C LEU A 123 14.78 -2.48 -7.01
N PHE A 124 14.43 -1.22 -7.05
CA PHE A 124 14.46 -0.36 -8.22
C PHE A 124 15.53 0.72 -8.02
N LYS A 125 16.34 0.95 -9.05
CA LYS A 125 17.40 1.98 -9.01
C LYS A 125 17.49 2.69 -10.34
N ASP A 126 17.47 4.01 -10.28
CA ASP A 126 17.84 4.89 -11.39
C ASP A 126 18.96 5.82 -10.91
N LYS A 127 20.18 5.55 -11.38
CA LYS A 127 21.36 6.35 -11.04
C LYS A 127 21.29 7.75 -11.64
N LYS A 128 20.74 7.90 -12.85
CA LYS A 128 20.70 9.17 -13.59
C LYS A 128 19.88 10.21 -12.83
N ASN A 129 18.74 9.78 -12.28
CA ASN A 129 17.84 10.66 -11.53
C ASN A 129 17.97 10.54 -10.01
N ASN A 130 18.99 9.84 -9.50
CA ASN A 130 19.24 9.61 -8.07
C ASN A 130 18.03 9.00 -7.32
N ILE A 131 17.32 8.08 -7.98
CA ILE A 131 16.17 7.36 -7.42
C ILE A 131 16.58 5.97 -6.95
N LEU A 132 16.16 5.63 -5.74
CA LEU A 132 16.31 4.30 -5.16
C LEU A 132 15.01 3.95 -4.43
N ILE A 133 14.37 2.87 -4.84
CA ILE A 133 13.19 2.34 -4.16
C ILE A 133 13.45 0.88 -3.82
N MET A 134 13.40 0.53 -2.55
CA MET A 134 13.52 -0.83 -2.07
C MET A 134 12.38 -1.12 -1.12
N ILE A 135 11.66 -2.22 -1.35
CA ILE A 135 10.59 -2.68 -0.47
C ILE A 135 10.90 -4.14 -0.16
N LYS A 136 11.09 -4.46 1.11
CA LYS A 136 11.35 -5.82 1.61
C LYS A 136 10.29 -6.20 2.64
N GLU A 137 9.58 -7.30 2.42
CA GLU A 137 8.69 -7.90 3.41
C GLU A 137 9.50 -8.53 4.55
N LEU A 138 9.04 -8.34 5.78
CA LEU A 138 9.73 -8.79 6.99
C LEU A 138 9.29 -10.20 7.47
N ASN A 139 8.17 -10.70 6.96
CA ASN A 139 7.64 -12.04 7.26
C ASN A 139 8.13 -13.07 6.27
#